data_AF-A0A7J9PYQ2-F1
#
_entry.id   AF-A0A7J9PYQ2-F1
#
_cell.length_a   1.000
_cell.length_b   1.000
_cell.length_c   1.000
_cell.angle_alpha   90.00
_cell.angle_beta   90.00
_cell.angle_gamma   90.00
#
_symmetry.space_group_name_H-M   'P 1'
#
loop_
_entity.id
_entity.type
_entity.pdbx_description
1 polymer ?
#
loop_
_entity_poly.entity_id
_entity_poly.type
_entity_poly.pdbx_seq_one_letter_code
_entity_poly.pdbx_strand_id
1 'polypeptide(L)'
;MAGLGAGAGVGMGVGAMMGQAMQQPAHAPQAPKPTVKCPKCNTDVQEGVKFCPNCGGKITAPGMMSCPKCNAEMKIGSKFCPGCGEKLVNNCPKCNAELQAGAKFCPACGAKTG
;
A
#
# COMPACT_ATOMS: atom_id res chain seq x y z
N MET A 1 6.23 -84.48 -0.58
CA MET A 1 6.65 -83.65 0.57
C MET A 1 6.68 -82.20 0.10
N ALA A 2 5.64 -81.41 0.35
CA ALA A 2 5.41 -80.67 1.60
C ALA A 2 6.40 -79.51 1.75
N GLY A 3 5.91 -78.29 1.53
CA GLY A 3 6.66 -77.05 1.70
C GLY A 3 5.98 -75.81 1.13
N LEU A 4 4.66 -75.66 1.33
CA LEU A 4 3.97 -74.38 1.17
C LEU A 4 4.53 -73.39 2.22
N GLY A 5 5.17 -72.32 1.76
CA GLY A 5 5.51 -71.14 2.56
C GLY A 5 4.81 -69.92 1.98
N ALA A 6 3.53 -69.76 2.29
CA ALA A 6 2.73 -68.60 1.94
C ALA A 6 3.16 -67.39 2.79
N GLY A 7 3.92 -66.47 2.21
CA GLY A 7 4.19 -65.13 2.75
C GLY A 7 3.30 -64.10 2.05
N ALA A 8 2.00 -64.13 2.33
CA ALA A 8 1.06 -63.10 1.94
C ALA A 8 1.17 -61.90 2.90
N GLY A 9 1.30 -60.68 2.38
CA GLY A 9 1.03 -59.47 3.17
C GLY A 9 2.01 -58.32 3.00
N VAL A 10 2.20 -57.80 1.79
CA VAL A 10 2.59 -56.39 1.62
C VAL A 10 1.48 -55.71 0.85
N GLY A 11 0.59 -55.06 1.60
CA GLY A 11 -0.58 -54.37 1.09
C GLY A 11 -0.22 -53.25 0.13
N MET A 12 -0.81 -53.32 -1.06
CA MET A 12 -0.96 -52.20 -1.97
C MET A 12 -1.76 -51.10 -1.28
N GLY A 13 -1.07 -50.12 -0.66
CA GLY A 13 -1.74 -49.01 0.02
C GLY A 13 -0.88 -47.78 0.26
N VAL A 14 0.45 -47.88 0.14
CA VAL A 14 1.39 -46.78 0.37
C VAL A 14 1.74 -46.09 -0.96
N GLY A 15 0.74 -45.55 -1.64
CA GLY A 15 0.94 -44.82 -2.91
C GLY A 15 0.03 -43.61 -3.08
N ALA A 16 -1.17 -43.62 -2.49
CA ALA A 16 -2.16 -42.57 -2.70
C ALA A 16 -2.07 -41.39 -1.70
N MET A 17 -1.39 -41.56 -0.55
CA MET A 17 -1.32 -40.54 0.52
C MET A 17 -0.02 -39.74 0.55
N MET A 18 1.02 -40.15 -0.20
CA MET A 18 2.31 -39.46 -0.25
C MET A 18 2.37 -38.36 -1.34
N GLY A 19 1.35 -38.24 -2.20
CA GLY A 19 1.30 -37.24 -3.27
C GLY A 19 0.57 -35.93 -2.92
N GLN A 20 -0.30 -35.95 -1.90
CA GLN A 20 -1.19 -34.81 -1.60
C GLN A 20 -0.62 -33.82 -0.56
N ALA A 21 0.48 -34.16 0.12
CA ALA A 21 1.10 -33.31 1.13
C ALA A 21 2.08 -32.26 0.56
N MET A 22 2.37 -32.28 -0.75
CA MET A 22 3.33 -31.39 -1.41
C MET A 22 2.68 -30.34 -2.33
N GLN A 23 1.33 -30.25 -2.37
CA GLN A 23 0.62 -29.30 -3.24
C GLN A 23 -0.01 -28.10 -2.49
N GLN A 24 0.24 -27.94 -1.20
CA GLN A 24 -0.19 -26.73 -0.51
C GLN A 24 0.91 -25.66 -0.63
N PRO A 25 0.71 -24.57 -1.38
CA PRO A 25 1.53 -23.39 -1.20
C PRO A 25 1.29 -22.92 0.22
N ALA A 26 2.31 -23.13 1.06
CA ALA A 26 2.39 -22.62 2.41
C ALA A 26 2.06 -21.12 2.35
N HIS A 27 0.89 -20.76 2.88
CA HIS A 27 0.62 -19.39 3.25
C HIS A 27 1.57 -19.10 4.41
N ALA A 28 2.77 -18.63 4.08
CA ALA A 28 3.69 -18.07 5.04
C ALA A 28 2.90 -17.04 5.88
N PRO A 29 3.11 -16.96 7.21
CA PRO A 29 2.55 -15.90 8.03
C PRO A 29 2.92 -14.57 7.37
N GLN A 30 1.97 -13.94 6.70
CA GLN A 30 2.21 -12.66 6.06
C GLN A 30 2.48 -11.70 7.21
N ALA A 31 3.69 -11.15 7.28
CA ALA A 31 4.01 -10.06 8.18
C ALA A 31 2.88 -9.01 8.09
N PRO A 32 2.42 -8.43 9.21
CA PRO A 32 1.35 -7.45 9.19
C PRO A 32 1.76 -6.32 8.25
N LYS A 33 1.13 -6.30 7.06
CA LYS A 33 1.36 -5.26 6.07
C LYS A 33 0.92 -3.94 6.71
N PRO A 34 1.72 -2.87 6.63
CA PRO A 34 1.33 -1.58 7.18
C PRO A 34 -0.02 -1.16 6.59
N THR A 35 -0.91 -0.66 7.44
CA THR A 35 -2.22 -0.15 7.03
C THR A 35 -2.24 1.36 7.22
N VAL A 36 -2.85 2.06 6.26
CA VAL A 36 -3.05 3.51 6.27
C VAL A 36 -4.55 3.82 6.38
N LYS A 37 -4.90 4.94 7.01
CA LYS A 37 -6.29 5.40 7.07
C LYS A 37 -6.65 6.11 5.76
N CYS A 38 -7.79 5.74 5.18
CA CYS A 38 -8.32 6.45 4.02
C CYS A 38 -8.73 7.88 4.41
N PRO A 39 -8.19 8.94 3.78
CA PRO A 39 -8.54 10.32 4.10
C PRO A 39 -9.97 10.71 3.69
N LYS A 40 -10.66 9.87 2.89
CA LYS A 40 -12.01 10.14 2.40
C LYS A 40 -13.10 9.48 3.25
N CYS A 41 -12.91 8.22 3.67
CA CYS A 41 -13.92 7.45 4.41
C CYS A 41 -13.44 6.94 5.78
N ASN A 42 -12.19 7.23 6.18
CA ASN A 42 -11.57 6.78 7.43
C ASN A 42 -11.43 5.26 7.62
N THR A 43 -11.69 4.45 6.59
CA THR A 43 -11.46 3.01 6.61
C THR A 43 -9.97 2.68 6.55
N ASP A 44 -9.56 1.63 7.25
CA ASP A 44 -8.21 1.05 7.14
C ASP A 44 -7.99 0.42 5.76
N VAL A 45 -6.89 0.79 5.13
CA VAL A 45 -6.50 0.28 3.82
C VAL A 45 -5.06 -0.19 3.86
N GLN A 46 -4.76 -1.22 3.08
CA GLN A 46 -3.39 -1.72 2.91
C GLN A 46 -2.49 -0.61 2.35
N GLU A 47 -1.31 -0.40 2.94
CA GLU A 47 -0.31 0.51 2.38
C GLU A 47 0.13 0.02 1.00
N GLY A 48 0.25 0.93 0.04
CA GLY A 48 0.59 0.62 -1.36
C GLY A 48 -0.60 0.42 -2.31
N VAL A 49 -1.85 0.43 -1.82
CA VAL A 49 -3.02 0.54 -2.72
C VAL A 49 -3.12 1.98 -3.24
N LYS A 50 -3.40 2.18 -4.53
CA LYS A 50 -3.57 3.54 -5.11
C LYS A 50 -4.96 4.12 -4.85
N PHE A 51 -5.96 3.26 -4.65
CA PHE A 51 -7.35 3.62 -4.42
C PHE A 51 -7.95 2.80 -3.29
N CYS A 52 -8.81 3.43 -2.49
CA CYS A 52 -9.53 2.79 -1.42
C CYS A 52 -10.58 1.84 -2.02
N PRO A 53 -10.56 0.54 -1.69
CA PRO A 53 -11.55 -0.43 -2.18
C PRO A 53 -12.95 -0.19 -1.59
N ASN A 54 -13.07 0.58 -0.51
CA ASN A 54 -14.36 0.87 0.11
C ASN A 54 -15.08 2.08 -0.52
N CYS A 55 -14.37 3.19 -0.77
CA CYS A 55 -14.99 4.45 -1.21
C CYS A 55 -14.44 5.04 -2.53
N GLY A 56 -13.46 4.37 -3.15
CA GLY A 56 -12.78 4.84 -4.35
C GLY A 56 -11.87 6.07 -4.15
N GLY A 57 -11.66 6.51 -2.91
CA GLY A 57 -10.75 7.62 -2.59
C GLY A 57 -9.29 7.28 -2.91
N LYS A 58 -8.53 8.21 -3.50
CA LYS A 58 -7.10 8.01 -3.75
C LYS A 58 -6.35 7.85 -2.43
N ILE A 59 -5.54 6.80 -2.34
CA ILE A 59 -4.64 6.55 -1.21
C ILE A 59 -3.26 6.98 -1.66
N THR A 60 -2.94 8.23 -1.33
CA THR A 60 -1.62 8.79 -1.60
C THR A 60 -0.72 8.43 -0.43
N ALA A 61 0.48 7.90 -0.71
CA ALA A 61 1.47 7.60 0.32
C ALA A 61 1.73 8.85 1.19
N PRO A 62 1.95 8.68 2.50
CA PRO A 62 2.27 9.80 3.38
C PRO A 62 3.49 10.55 2.84
N GLY A 63 3.35 11.85 2.60
CA GLY A 63 4.40 12.68 2.01
C GLY A 63 4.41 12.76 0.48
N MET A 64 3.43 12.16 -0.21
CA MET A 64 3.21 12.39 -1.65
C MET A 64 1.93 13.21 -1.87
N MET A 65 1.88 13.92 -2.99
CA MET A 65 0.73 14.66 -3.48
C MET A 65 0.65 14.57 -5.00
N SER A 66 -0.52 14.86 -5.56
CA SER A 66 -0.71 14.97 -7.01
C SER A 66 -0.72 16.43 -7.43
N CYS A 67 -0.07 16.75 -8.55
CA CYS A 67 -0.14 18.09 -9.13
C CYS A 67 -1.60 18.44 -9.49
N PRO A 68 -2.13 19.60 -9.07
CA PRO A 68 -3.50 20.00 -9.40
C PRO A 68 -3.71 20.30 -10.89
N LYS A 69 -2.64 20.60 -11.63
CA LYS A 69 -2.70 20.93 -13.07
C LYS A 69 -2.59 19.69 -13.96
N CYS A 70 -1.58 18.84 -13.74
CA CYS A 70 -1.29 17.71 -14.63
C CYS A 70 -1.47 16.33 -13.97
N ASN A 71 -1.86 16.26 -12.70
CA ASN A 71 -2.02 15.01 -11.93
C ASN A 71 -0.75 14.16 -11.74
N ALA A 72 0.45 14.67 -12.04
CA ALA A 72 1.69 13.97 -11.75
C ALA A 72 1.89 13.75 -10.24
N GLU A 73 2.34 12.55 -9.85
CA GLU A 73 2.73 12.21 -8.46
C GLU A 73 4.06 12.87 -8.11
N MET A 74 4.14 13.47 -6.92
CA MET A 74 5.33 14.17 -6.44
C MET A 74 5.34 14.29 -4.92
N LYS A 75 6.49 14.59 -4.32
CA LYS A 75 6.60 14.73 -2.86
C LYS A 75 5.97 16.04 -2.37
N ILE A 76 5.31 15.96 -1.21
CA ILE A 76 4.91 17.13 -0.43
C ILE A 76 6.15 17.99 -0.15
N GLY A 77 6.02 19.29 -0.39
CA GLY A 77 7.12 20.26 -0.23
C GLY A 77 7.93 20.53 -1.50
N SER A 78 7.61 19.91 -2.63
CA SER A 78 8.21 20.28 -3.91
C SER A 78 7.80 21.70 -4.31
N LYS A 79 8.75 22.54 -4.72
CA LYS A 79 8.49 23.93 -5.14
C LYS A 79 7.80 24.02 -6.51
N PHE A 80 8.09 23.07 -7.39
CA PHE A 80 7.57 22.99 -8.75
C PHE A 80 7.17 21.57 -9.10
N CYS A 81 6.20 21.43 -9.99
CA CYS A 81 5.81 20.14 -10.54
C CYS A 81 6.83 19.63 -11.57
N PRO A 82 7.43 18.43 -11.38
CA PRO A 82 8.38 17.88 -12.34
C PRO A 82 7.73 17.45 -13.67
N GLY A 83 6.40 17.28 -13.70
CA GLY A 83 5.68 16.89 -14.91
C GLY A 83 5.24 18.05 -15.81
N CYS A 84 4.94 19.23 -15.23
CA CYS A 84 4.37 20.35 -16.00
C CYS A 84 4.93 21.74 -15.65
N GLY A 85 5.88 21.84 -14.70
CA GLY A 85 6.49 23.10 -14.28
C GLY A 85 5.63 23.99 -13.39
N GLU A 86 4.42 23.55 -12.99
CA GLU A 86 3.53 24.34 -12.14
C GLU A 86 4.16 24.67 -10.78
N LYS A 87 4.09 25.92 -10.34
CA LYS A 87 4.58 26.35 -9.03
C LYS A 87 3.61 25.87 -7.95
N LEU A 88 4.08 25.04 -7.03
CA LEU A 88 3.26 24.48 -5.94
C LEU A 88 3.49 25.16 -4.59
N VAL A 89 4.37 26.15 -4.53
CA VAL A 89 4.59 26.96 -3.34
C VAL A 89 3.96 28.33 -3.51
N ASN A 90 3.21 28.76 -2.51
CA ASN A 90 2.61 30.09 -2.44
C ASN A 90 3.30 30.92 -1.37
N ASN A 91 3.18 32.24 -1.44
CA ASN A 91 3.69 33.11 -0.39
C ASN A 91 2.56 33.50 0.57
N CYS A 92 2.87 33.60 1.85
CA CYS A 92 1.91 34.09 2.83
C CYS A 92 1.55 35.56 2.54
N PRO A 93 0.27 35.93 2.43
CA PRO A 93 -0.13 37.32 2.15
C PRO A 93 0.17 38.28 3.31
N LYS A 94 0.46 37.76 4.52
CA LYS A 94 0.76 38.57 5.71
C LYS A 94 2.24 38.82 5.93
N CYS A 95 3.09 37.80 5.76
CA CYS A 95 4.51 37.87 6.08
C CYS A 95 5.43 37.50 4.90
N ASN A 96 4.86 37.15 3.74
CA ASN A 96 5.57 36.74 2.53
C ASN A 96 6.43 35.47 2.66
N ALA A 97 6.30 34.70 3.74
CA ALA A 97 6.98 33.42 3.90
C ALA A 97 6.48 32.37 2.89
N GLU A 98 7.37 31.49 2.43
CA GLU A 98 7.03 30.36 1.56
C GLU A 98 6.09 29.38 2.28
N LEU A 99 4.99 29.03 1.60
CA LEU A 99 3.96 28.09 2.01
C LEU A 99 3.95 26.89 1.07
N GLN A 100 3.90 25.70 1.63
CA GLN A 100 3.70 24.48 0.86
C GLN A 100 2.27 24.40 0.32
N ALA A 101 2.09 23.76 -0.84
CA ALA A 101 0.77 23.43 -1.37
C ALA A 101 -0.07 22.68 -0.31
N GLY A 102 -1.26 23.21 -0.02
CA GLY A 102 -2.18 22.63 0.97
C GLY A 102 -1.95 23.09 2.42
N ALA A 103 -0.98 23.98 2.68
CA ALA A 103 -0.83 24.59 3.99
C ALA A 103 -2.05 25.47 4.33
N LYS A 104 -2.80 25.08 5.37
CA LYS A 104 -3.95 25.85 5.90
C LYS A 104 -3.52 27.06 6.74
N PHE A 105 -2.30 27.01 7.28
CA PHE A 105 -1.73 28.04 8.15
C PHE A 105 -0.28 28.31 7.78
N CYS A 106 0.16 29.54 7.98
CA CYS A 106 1.53 29.94 7.80
C CYS A 106 2.40 29.51 9.00
N PRO A 107 3.46 28.73 8.80
CA PRO A 107 4.35 28.31 9.89
C PRO A 107 5.23 29.46 10.40
N ALA A 108 5.40 30.54 9.64
CA ALA A 108 6.24 31.68 10.03
C ALA A 108 5.49 32.71 10.89
N CYS A 109 4.22 33.01 10.58
CA CYS A 109 3.47 34.06 11.27
C CYS A 109 2.13 33.60 11.88
N GLY A 110 1.74 32.34 11.71
CA GLY A 110 0.48 31.78 12.23
C GLY A 110 -0.79 32.24 11.49
N ALA A 111 -0.68 33.10 10.48
CA ALA A 111 -1.84 33.54 9.70
C ALA A 111 -2.49 32.37 8.93
N LYS A 112 -3.82 32.35 8.86
CA LYS A 112 -4.58 31.39 8.04
C LYS A 112 -4.41 31.73 6.56
N THR A 113 -4.07 30.74 5.75
CA THR A 113 -3.67 30.91 4.34
C THR A 113 -4.67 30.31 3.35
N GLY A 114 -5.84 29.89 3.85
CA GLY A 114 -6.95 29.35 3.07
C GLY A 114 -8.31 29.82 3.57
#